data_AF-A0A423MD98-F1
#
_entry.id   AF-A0A423MD98-F1
#
_cell.length_a   1.000
_cell.length_b   1.000
_cell.length_c   1.000
_cell.angle_alpha   90.00
_cell.angle_beta   90.00
_cell.angle_gamma   90.00
#
_symmetry.space_group_name_H-M   'P 1'
#
loop_
_entity.id
_entity.type
_entity.pdbx_description
1 polymer ?
#
loop_
_entity_poly.entity_id
_entity_poly.type
_entity_poly.pdbx_seq_one_letter_code
_entity_poly.pdbx_strand_id
1 'polypeptide(L)'
;MKLSIRFLCQVVLLFFLTVAFGFIFTLVLINFLSQILPLEGLVREFTEGFMLLVYLYVSFFYCFPDQVAELRGRYAGSRRYPAWVRHFIAGSCALIFEEVAYYFISDTWSLSEVLYRLLSFSVFFAFYGYFMSGKEFKGGR
;
A
#
# COMPACT_ATOMS: atom_id res chain seq x y z
N MET A 1 -5.17 -17.27 -25.98
CA MET A 1 -4.55 -17.29 -24.63
C MET A 1 -5.45 -18.12 -23.72
N LYS A 2 -5.00 -19.26 -23.19
CA LYS A 2 -5.78 -20.03 -22.20
C LYS A 2 -5.55 -19.40 -20.81
N LEU A 3 -6.58 -18.82 -20.22
CA LEU A 3 -6.55 -18.34 -18.85
C LEU A 3 -6.44 -19.56 -17.93
N SER A 4 -5.35 -19.71 -17.19
CA SER A 4 -5.23 -20.82 -16.23
C SER A 4 -6.01 -20.49 -14.95
N ILE A 5 -6.64 -21.50 -14.34
CA ILE A 5 -7.36 -21.35 -13.07
C ILE A 5 -6.43 -20.77 -12.00
N ARG A 6 -5.15 -21.18 -11.98
CA ARG A 6 -4.12 -20.63 -11.10
C ARG A 6 -3.96 -19.11 -11.26
N PHE A 7 -3.90 -18.62 -12.49
CA PHE A 7 -3.79 -17.19 -12.77
C PHE A 7 -5.04 -16.43 -12.32
N LEU A 8 -6.23 -16.99 -12.56
CA LEU A 8 -7.49 -16.41 -12.08
C LEU A 8 -7.51 -16.29 -10.55
N CYS A 9 -7.12 -17.35 -9.82
CA CYS A 9 -7.02 -17.32 -8.37
C CYS A 9 -6.03 -16.27 -7.86
N GLN A 10 -4.88 -16.11 -8.53
CA GLN A 10 -3.89 -15.09 -8.17
C GLN A 10 -4.43 -13.67 -8.34
N VAL A 11 -5.13 -13.39 -9.45
CA VAL A 11 -5.73 -12.07 -9.70
C VAL A 11 -6.85 -11.77 -8.70
N VAL A 12 -7.70 -12.76 -8.40
CA VAL A 12 -8.77 -12.60 -7.40
C VAL A 12 -8.19 -12.35 -6.01
N LEU A 13 -7.16 -13.10 -5.61
CA LEU A 13 -6.47 -12.88 -4.34
C LEU A 13 -5.83 -11.48 -4.29
N LEU A 14 -5.16 -11.07 -5.37
CA LEU A 14 -4.56 -9.74 -5.48
C LEU A 14 -5.60 -8.63 -5.35
N PHE A 15 -6.80 -8.82 -5.93
CA PHE A 15 -7.90 -7.86 -5.83
C PHE A 15 -8.33 -7.66 -4.37
N PHE A 16 -8.59 -8.74 -3.64
CA PHE A 16 -8.98 -8.66 -2.24
C PHE A 16 -7.87 -8.08 -1.36
N LEU A 17 -6.61 -8.45 -1.62
CA LEU A 17 -5.47 -7.85 -0.93
C LEU A 17 -5.39 -6.34 -1.19
N THR A 18 -5.61 -5.90 -2.43
CA THR A 18 -5.60 -4.47 -2.80
C THR A 18 -6.64 -3.69 -2.02
N VAL A 19 -7.87 -4.21 -1.92
CA VAL A 19 -8.94 -3.58 -1.14
C VAL A 19 -8.60 -3.55 0.35
N ALA A 20 -8.14 -4.67 0.90
CA ALA A 20 -7.78 -4.78 2.31
C ALA A 20 -6.65 -3.80 2.69
N PHE A 21 -5.60 -3.72 1.86
CA PHE A 21 -4.53 -2.76 2.06
C PHE A 21 -5.03 -1.32 1.95
N GLY A 22 -5.83 -0.99 0.94
CA GLY A 22 -6.42 0.36 0.81
C GLY A 22 -7.17 0.79 2.06
N PHE A 23 -7.93 -0.11 2.68
CA PHE A 23 -8.61 0.14 3.95
C PHE A 23 -7.63 0.38 5.11
N ILE A 24 -6.63 -0.50 5.28
CA ILE A 24 -5.60 -0.36 6.33
C ILE A 24 -4.84 0.98 6.18
N PHE A 25 -4.40 1.31 4.97
CA PHE A 25 -3.69 2.56 4.67
C PHE A 25 -4.53 3.79 5.01
N THR A 26 -5.83 3.74 4.72
CA THR A 26 -6.76 4.82 5.03
C THR A 26 -6.87 5.03 6.53
N LEU A 27 -7.03 3.96 7.30
CA LEU A 27 -7.11 4.05 8.76
C LEU A 27 -5.84 4.61 9.38
N VAL A 28 -4.67 4.16 8.95
CA VAL A 28 -3.37 4.68 9.42
C VAL A 28 -3.25 6.17 9.12
N LEU A 29 -3.57 6.58 7.89
CA LEU A 29 -3.51 7.99 7.50
C LEU A 29 -4.47 8.86 8.31
N ILE A 30 -5.70 8.39 8.56
CA ILE A 30 -6.70 9.14 9.32
C ILE A 30 -6.33 9.23 10.79
N ASN A 31 -5.80 8.16 11.38
CA ASN A 31 -5.27 8.20 12.74
C ASN A 31 -4.15 9.23 12.87
N PHE A 32 -3.21 9.25 11.91
CA PHE A 32 -2.16 10.25 11.86
C PHE A 32 -2.71 11.68 11.70
N LEU A 33 -3.64 11.89 10.75
CA LEU A 33 -4.26 13.21 10.54
C LEU A 33 -5.05 13.68 11.76
N SER A 34 -5.68 12.77 12.51
CA SER A 34 -6.43 13.10 13.72
C SER A 34 -5.53 13.59 14.87
N GLN A 35 -4.22 13.31 14.82
CA GLN A 35 -3.25 13.88 15.78
C GLN A 35 -2.93 15.35 15.49
N ILE A 36 -3.13 15.79 14.24
CA ILE A 36 -2.75 17.13 13.75
C ILE A 36 -3.98 18.02 13.60
N LEU A 37 -5.11 17.44 13.20
CA LEU A 37 -6.36 18.12 12.91
C LEU A 37 -7.49 17.50 13.75
N PRO A 38 -8.39 18.31 14.33
CA PRO A 38 -9.57 17.80 15.04
C PRO A 38 -10.58 17.25 14.03
N LEU A 39 -10.40 15.99 13.61
CA LEU A 39 -11.31 15.25 12.74
C LEU A 39 -12.38 14.56 13.60
N GLU A 40 -13.56 15.16 13.70
CA GLU A 40 -14.68 14.63 14.47
C GLU A 40 -15.95 14.42 13.64
N GLY A 41 -16.74 13.42 14.04
CA GLY A 41 -18.05 13.11 13.46
C GLY A 41 -18.03 12.96 11.94
N LEU A 42 -18.94 13.65 11.26
CA LEU A 42 -19.17 13.54 9.82
C LEU A 42 -17.96 13.95 8.96
N VAL A 43 -17.10 14.86 9.47
CA VAL A 43 -15.89 15.29 8.75
C VAL A 43 -14.87 14.15 8.69
N ARG A 44 -14.74 13.38 9.77
CA ARG A 44 -13.87 12.21 9.82
C ARG A 44 -14.34 11.13 8.84
N GLU A 45 -15.63 10.78 8.88
CA GLU A 45 -16.20 9.76 7.99
C GLU A 45 -16.05 10.14 6.51
N PHE A 46 -16.29 11.40 6.17
CA PHE A 46 -16.10 11.89 4.80
C PHE A 46 -14.63 11.81 4.37
N THR A 47 -13.70 12.18 5.26
CA THR A 47 -12.27 12.13 4.98
C THR A 47 -11.78 10.69 4.84
N GLU A 48 -12.25 9.76 5.68
CA GLU A 48 -12.01 8.32 5.58
C GLU A 48 -12.48 7.79 4.21
N GLY A 49 -13.73 8.07 3.83
CA GLY A 49 -14.28 7.63 2.56
C GLY A 49 -13.53 8.21 1.35
N PHE A 50 -13.19 9.50 1.39
CA PHE A 50 -12.43 10.16 0.34
C PHE A 50 -11.02 9.57 0.18
N MET A 51 -10.30 9.38 1.29
CA MET A 51 -8.96 8.82 1.27
C MET A 51 -8.96 7.37 0.80
N LEU A 52 -9.95 6.56 1.22
CA LEU A 52 -10.14 5.21 0.73
C LEU A 52 -10.33 5.18 -0.78
N LEU A 53 -11.18 6.06 -1.32
CA LEU A 53 -11.40 6.17 -2.76
C LEU A 53 -10.11 6.55 -3.49
N VAL A 54 -9.32 7.48 -2.96
CA VAL A 54 -8.02 7.86 -3.56
C VAL A 54 -7.05 6.68 -3.54
N TYR A 55 -6.93 5.95 -2.42
CA TYR A 55 -6.07 4.76 -2.33
C TYR A 55 -6.50 3.67 -3.30
N LEU A 56 -7.79 3.37 -3.39
CA LEU A 56 -8.32 2.37 -4.31
C LEU A 56 -8.13 2.81 -5.76
N TYR A 57 -8.34 4.10 -6.07
CA TYR A 57 -8.09 4.65 -7.39
C TYR A 57 -6.62 4.49 -7.79
N VAL A 58 -5.69 4.94 -6.93
CA VAL A 58 -4.25 4.80 -7.19
C VAL A 58 -3.87 3.33 -7.36
N SER A 59 -4.37 2.47 -6.48
CA SER A 59 -4.03 1.05 -6.49
C SER A 59 -4.60 0.33 -7.70
N PHE A 60 -5.87 0.50 -8.04
CA PHE A 60 -6.48 -0.21 -9.17
C PHE A 60 -6.11 0.36 -10.53
N PHE A 61 -5.89 1.66 -10.64
CA PHE A 61 -5.62 2.29 -11.93
C PHE A 61 -4.13 2.23 -12.31
N TYR A 62 -3.23 2.30 -11.32
CA TYR A 62 -1.79 2.34 -11.57
C TYR A 62 -1.10 1.04 -11.14
N CYS A 63 -1.26 0.60 -9.88
CA CYS A 63 -0.47 -0.50 -9.34
C CYS A 63 -0.96 -1.89 -9.78
N PHE A 64 -2.28 -2.11 -9.79
CA PHE A 64 -2.90 -3.40 -10.04
C PHE A 64 -2.63 -3.92 -11.46
N PRO A 65 -2.71 -3.11 -12.54
CA PRO A 65 -2.37 -3.57 -13.88
C PRO A 65 -0.91 -4.01 -14.01
N ASP A 66 0.00 -3.30 -13.33
CA ASP A 66 1.44 -3.61 -13.33
C ASP A 66 1.71 -4.93 -12.60
N GLN A 67 1.12 -5.12 -11.42
CA GLN A 67 1.18 -6.38 -10.67
C GLN A 67 0.59 -7.57 -11.46
N VAL A 68 -0.53 -7.35 -12.16
CA VAL A 68 -1.14 -8.38 -13.02
C VAL A 68 -0.25 -8.71 -14.23
N ALA A 69 0.45 -7.72 -14.79
CA ALA A 69 1.40 -7.93 -15.88
C ALA A 69 2.64 -8.71 -15.42
N GLU A 70 3.14 -8.44 -14.20
CA GLU A 70 4.24 -9.18 -13.57
C GLU A 70 3.88 -10.62 -13.24
N LEU A 71 2.65 -10.89 -12.78
CA LEU A 71 2.13 -12.25 -12.61
C LEU A 71 2.15 -13.05 -13.93
N ARG A 72 2.12 -12.35 -15.08
CA ARG A 72 2.27 -12.95 -16.41
C ARG A 72 3.72 -13.00 -16.90
N GLY A 73 4.70 -12.67 -16.05
CA GLY A 73 6.11 -12.61 -16.40
C GLY A 73 6.48 -11.46 -17.32
N ARG A 74 5.62 -10.44 -17.48
CA ARG A 74 5.93 -9.24 -18.26
C ARG A 74 6.53 -8.20 -17.33
N TYR A 75 7.59 -7.53 -17.78
CA TYR A 75 8.11 -6.37 -17.06
C TYR A 75 7.14 -5.20 -17.21
N ALA A 76 6.44 -4.85 -16.14
CA ALA A 76 5.65 -3.63 -16.06
C ALA A 76 6.59 -2.50 -15.59
N GLY A 77 6.85 -1.54 -16.47
CA GLY A 77 7.69 -0.40 -16.14
C GLY A 77 6.89 0.66 -15.39
N SER A 78 7.23 0.89 -14.11
CA SER A 78 6.68 1.95 -13.25
C SER A 78 6.88 3.39 -13.78
N ARG A 79 7.60 3.57 -14.90
CA ARG A 79 7.87 4.85 -15.60
C ARG A 79 6.64 5.66 -15.97
N ARG A 80 5.45 5.05 -16.00
CA ARG A 80 4.22 5.73 -16.45
C ARG A 80 3.49 6.47 -15.34
N TYR A 81 3.90 6.33 -14.09
CA TYR A 81 3.17 6.96 -12.99
C TYR A 81 3.38 8.49 -13.00
N PRO A 82 2.29 9.28 -13.00
CA PRO A 82 2.37 10.72 -12.77
C PRO A 82 3.15 11.03 -11.48
N ALA A 83 3.79 12.20 -11.42
CA ALA A 83 4.59 12.59 -10.26
C ALA A 83 3.81 12.51 -8.95
N TRP A 84 2.55 12.99 -8.93
CA TRP A 84 1.71 12.94 -7.73
C TRP A 84 1.42 11.52 -7.26
N VAL A 85 1.24 10.56 -8.18
CA VAL A 85 1.02 9.14 -7.83
C VAL A 85 2.26 8.56 -7.15
N ARG A 86 3.45 8.87 -7.69
CA ARG A 86 4.72 8.43 -7.09
C ARG A 86 4.94 9.02 -5.71
N HIS A 87 4.66 10.31 -5.53
CA HIS A 87 4.75 10.98 -4.23
C HIS A 87 3.71 10.46 -3.24
N PHE A 88 2.50 10.19 -3.70
CA PHE A 88 1.43 9.59 -2.89
C PHE A 88 1.88 8.21 -2.39
N ILE A 89 2.31 7.32 -3.28
CA ILE A 89 2.81 5.98 -2.90
C ILE A 89 3.99 6.09 -1.92
N ALA A 90 4.97 6.95 -2.20
CA ALA A 90 6.12 7.13 -1.32
C ALA A 90 5.74 7.68 0.06
N GLY A 91 4.82 8.65 0.11
CA GLY A 91 4.29 9.21 1.36
C GLY A 91 3.51 8.18 2.17
N SER A 92 2.62 7.42 1.53
CA SER A 92 1.89 6.31 2.16
C SER A 92 2.85 5.27 2.75
N CYS A 93 3.93 4.95 2.03
CA CYS A 93 4.95 4.04 2.53
C CYS A 93 5.71 4.60 3.73
N ALA A 94 6.06 5.89 3.70
CA ALA A 94 6.74 6.55 4.82
C ALA A 94 5.86 6.58 6.09
N LEU A 95 4.56 6.87 5.94
CA LEU A 95 3.62 6.88 7.06
C LEU A 95 3.44 5.50 7.70
N ILE A 96 3.35 4.43 6.89
CA ILE A 96 3.33 3.07 7.46
C ILE A 96 4.63 2.75 8.17
N PHE A 97 5.77 3.13 7.60
CA PHE A 97 7.06 2.89 8.24
C PHE A 97 7.16 3.62 9.58
N GLU A 98 6.72 4.89 9.63
CA GLU A 98 6.65 5.67 10.86
C GLU A 98 5.72 5.04 11.89
N GLU A 99 4.51 4.64 11.49
CA GLU A 99 3.55 3.99 12.37
C GLU A 99 4.14 2.69 12.96
N VAL A 100 4.76 1.87 12.12
CA VAL A 100 5.43 0.64 12.57
C VAL A 100 6.59 0.96 13.52
N ALA A 101 7.42 1.95 13.20
CA ALA A 101 8.55 2.36 14.03
C ALA A 101 8.12 2.92 15.38
N TYR A 102 7.10 3.80 15.40
CA TYR A 102 6.49 4.35 16.61
C TYR A 102 6.03 3.23 17.53
N TYR A 103 5.32 2.26 16.95
CA TYR A 103 4.85 1.14 17.73
C TYR A 103 5.99 0.26 18.23
N PHE A 104 7.03 -0.01 17.44
CA PHE A 104 8.18 -0.83 17.87
C PHE A 104 8.92 -0.23 19.06
N ILE A 105 8.85 1.10 19.19
CA ILE A 105 9.44 1.86 20.30
C ILE A 105 8.50 1.93 21.51
N SER A 106 7.17 1.78 21.32
CA SER A 106 6.20 1.80 22.41
C SER A 106 6.10 0.42 23.10
N ASP A 107 6.58 0.33 24.34
CA ASP A 107 6.95 -0.89 25.09
C ASP A 107 5.82 -1.81 25.60
N THR A 108 4.65 -1.89 24.93
CA THR A 108 3.51 -2.70 25.40
C THR A 108 2.96 -3.63 24.33
N TRP A 109 3.51 -4.84 24.19
CA TRP A 109 3.19 -5.72 23.06
C TRP A 109 2.74 -7.13 23.47
N SER A 110 1.57 -7.52 22.98
CA SER A 110 1.09 -8.92 22.99
C SER A 110 1.60 -9.68 21.76
N LEU A 111 1.89 -11.00 21.91
CA LEU A 111 2.50 -11.82 20.84
C LEU A 111 1.69 -11.83 19.52
N SER A 112 0.37 -11.73 19.61
CA SER A 112 -0.54 -11.66 18.46
C SER A 112 -0.38 -10.36 17.66
N GLU A 113 -0.15 -9.23 18.33
CA GLU A 113 0.11 -7.96 17.66
C GLU A 113 1.46 -7.98 16.97
N VAL A 114 2.47 -8.58 17.59
CA VAL A 114 3.81 -8.73 17.00
C VAL A 114 3.74 -9.52 15.69
N LEU A 115 2.97 -10.62 15.66
CA LEU A 115 2.82 -11.45 14.46
C LEU A 115 2.06 -10.73 13.33
N TYR A 116 0.95 -10.05 13.65
CA TYR A 116 0.20 -9.28 12.65
C TYR A 116 1.05 -8.13 12.07
N ARG A 117 1.88 -7.51 12.92
CA ARG A 117 2.79 -6.41 12.57
C ARG A 117 4.00 -6.88 11.78
N LEU A 118 4.60 -8.03 12.12
CA LEU A 118 5.65 -8.66 11.32
C LEU A 118 5.15 -9.06 9.94
N LEU A 119 3.92 -9.56 9.83
CA LEU A 119 3.31 -9.88 8.54
C LEU A 119 3.14 -8.61 7.70
N SER A 120 2.63 -7.53 8.30
CA SER A 120 2.49 -6.22 7.66
C SER A 120 3.84 -5.64 7.22
N PHE A 121 4.87 -5.80 8.05
CA PHE A 121 6.25 -5.38 7.76
C PHE A 121 6.88 -6.20 6.63
N SER A 122 6.66 -7.52 6.62
CA SER A 122 7.15 -8.43 5.58
C SER A 122 6.53 -8.11 4.23
N VAL A 123 5.22 -7.82 4.22
CA VAL A 123 4.50 -7.39 3.03
C VAL A 123 5.00 -6.02 2.58
N PHE A 124 5.15 -5.06 3.49
CA PHE A 124 5.71 -3.75 3.19
C PHE A 124 7.10 -3.85 2.54
N PHE A 125 8.01 -4.62 3.13
CA PHE A 125 9.37 -4.79 2.60
C PHE A 125 9.38 -5.50 1.24
N ALA A 126 8.48 -6.46 1.02
CA ALA A 126 8.33 -7.11 -0.27
C ALA A 126 7.87 -6.12 -1.35
N PHE A 127 6.88 -5.27 -1.05
CA PHE A 127 6.43 -4.22 -1.98
C PHE A 127 7.46 -3.11 -2.15
N TYR A 128 8.06 -2.60 -1.08
CA TYR A 128 9.09 -1.57 -1.11
C TYR A 128 10.35 -2.04 -1.87
N GLY A 129 10.84 -3.24 -1.56
CA GLY A 129 11.96 -3.85 -2.28
C GLY A 129 11.63 -4.07 -3.75
N TYR A 130 10.38 -4.44 -4.07
CA TYR A 130 9.92 -4.52 -5.44
C TYR A 130 10.02 -3.17 -6.17
N PHE A 131 9.45 -2.09 -5.59
CA PHE A 131 9.49 -0.74 -6.16
C PHE A 131 10.92 -0.15 -6.26
N MET A 132 11.77 -0.40 -5.26
CA MET A 132 13.14 0.12 -5.20
C MET A 132 14.15 -0.72 -6.01
N SER A 133 13.83 -1.97 -6.35
CA SER A 133 14.68 -2.82 -7.22
C SER A 133 14.62 -2.43 -8.69
N GLY A 134 13.64 -1.60 -9.08
CA GLY A 134 13.58 -1.00 -10.40
C GLY A 134 14.83 -0.16 -10.67
N LYS A 135 15.41 -0.29 -11.87
CA LYS A 135 16.66 0.39 -12.28
C LYS A 135 16.63 1.93 -12.13
N GLU A 136 15.48 2.51 -11.86
CA GLU A 136 15.23 3.95 -11.72
C GLU A 136 15.63 4.54 -10.36
N PHE A 137 15.70 3.76 -9.28
CA PHE A 137 16.14 4.24 -7.96
C PHE A 137 17.65 4.10 -7.71
N LYS A 138 18.39 3.47 -8.64
CA LYS A 138 19.85 3.34 -8.57
C LYS A 138 20.62 4.55 -9.13
N GLY A 139 19.95 5.66 -9.47
CA GLY A 139 20.64 6.85 -9.98
C GLY A 139 21.49 6.59 -11.24
N GLY A 140 21.10 5.61 -12.05
CA GLY A 140 21.76 5.31 -13.30
C GLY A 140 21.26 6.23 -14.40
N ARG A 141 22.16 7.09 -14.89
CA ARG A 141 22.03 7.81 -16.16
C ARG A 141 21.60 6.88 -17.29
#